data_AF-A0A1G3PI25-F1
#
_entry.id   AF-A0A1G3PI25-F1
#
_cell.length_a   1.000
_cell.length_b   1.000
_cell.length_c   1.000
_cell.angle_alpha   90.00
_cell.angle_beta   90.00
_cell.angle_gamma   90.00
#
_symmetry.space_group_name_H-M   'P 1'
#
loop_
_entity.id
_entity.type
_entity.pdbx_description
1 polymer ?
#
loop_
_entity_poly.entity_id
_entity_poly.type
_entity_poly.pdbx_seq_one_letter_code
_entity_poly.pdbx_strand_id
1 'polypeptide(L)'
;MEKIIYLSSGDLFKAEIEKIKGGFQIFRARNLRDALIFLINNPEVGAILYTVTSSSQIDKKTMEVLAQLNPLLPIVIIQKEVGKFNQKQLMEWNGNITLINDPNEAERVLGSTQKNRRRYNRVEWPLFATFYRNLNSPSTETGKILSLSAGGSYIQTTSFDMVELNQPVYLEIHFRDFKFFVESTVVRINKNLSSESLPLGFAIRFDNVSIATQTYINHIINDHLMMTLFKELDIK
;
A
#
# COMPACT_ATOMS: atom_id res chain seq x y z
N MET A 1 2.80 -10.31 16.98
CA MET A 1 3.79 -9.23 17.16
C MET A 1 3.85 -8.44 15.87
N GLU A 2 3.77 -7.11 15.94
CA GLU A 2 3.68 -6.25 14.75
C GLU A 2 5.07 -6.08 14.12
N LYS A 3 5.18 -6.23 12.79
CA LYS A 3 6.45 -6.09 12.06
C LYS A 3 6.70 -4.63 11.75
N ILE A 4 7.90 -4.13 12.04
CA ILE A 4 8.33 -2.78 11.65
C ILE A 4 9.65 -2.84 10.90
N ILE A 5 9.80 -1.94 9.93
CA ILE A 5 11.09 -1.73 9.27
C ILE A 5 11.80 -0.61 10.01
N TYR A 6 13.04 -0.86 10.39
CA TYR A 6 13.96 0.17 10.83
C TYR A 6 14.94 0.49 9.70
N LEU A 7 14.82 1.70 9.17
CA LEU A 7 15.73 2.26 8.18
C LEU A 7 16.55 3.35 8.85
N SER A 8 17.85 3.35 8.62
CA SER A 8 18.70 4.42 9.10
C SER A 8 19.64 4.90 8.02
N SER A 9 19.85 6.21 7.99
CA SER A 9 20.84 6.85 7.13
C SER A 9 22.23 6.96 7.79
N GLY A 10 22.48 6.17 8.84
CA GLY A 10 23.75 5.97 9.57
C GLY A 10 23.57 5.04 10.78
N ASP A 11 24.62 4.59 11.48
CA ASP A 11 24.48 3.74 12.68
C ASP A 11 23.96 4.50 13.93
N LEU A 12 23.06 5.46 13.73
CA LEU A 12 22.41 6.19 14.83
C LEU A 12 21.35 5.33 15.50
N PHE A 13 21.16 5.49 16.81
CA PHE A 13 20.04 4.91 17.57
C PHE A 13 19.98 3.38 17.68
N LYS A 14 21.06 2.66 17.36
CA LYS A 14 21.07 1.19 17.45
C LYS A 14 20.66 0.69 18.84
N ALA A 15 21.06 1.35 19.92
CA ALA A 15 20.74 0.95 21.29
C ALA A 15 19.31 1.34 21.71
N GLU A 16 18.81 2.49 21.26
CA GLU A 16 17.48 3.02 21.56
C GLU A 16 16.40 2.23 20.82
N ILE A 17 16.65 1.86 19.56
CA ILE A 17 15.74 1.01 18.77
C ILE A 17 15.68 -0.42 19.34
N GLU A 18 16.74 -0.92 19.96
CA GLU A 18 16.72 -2.20 20.67
C GLU A 18 15.75 -2.19 21.87
N LYS A 19 15.51 -1.04 22.49
CA LYS A 19 14.56 -0.91 23.61
C LYS A 19 13.10 -1.02 23.15
N ILE A 20 12.81 -0.60 21.92
CA ILE A 20 11.47 -0.67 21.31
C ILE A 20 11.07 -2.13 20.96
N LYS A 21 12.02 -3.08 20.98
CA LYS A 21 11.77 -4.49 20.63
C LYS A 21 10.75 -5.21 21.51
N GLY A 22 10.42 -4.68 22.70
CA GLY A 22 9.47 -5.30 23.63
C GLY A 22 8.07 -5.57 23.03
N GLY A 23 7.65 -4.79 22.02
CA GLY A 23 6.34 -4.94 21.36
C GLY A 23 6.37 -5.29 19.87
N PHE A 24 7.53 -5.25 19.21
CA PHE A 24 7.65 -5.25 17.75
C PHE A 24 8.73 -6.20 17.22
N GLN A 25 8.46 -6.82 16.07
CA GLN A 25 9.47 -7.53 15.28
C GLN A 25 10.15 -6.55 14.33
N ILE A 26 11.41 -6.21 14.63
CA ILE A 26 12.15 -5.17 13.89
C ILE A 26 13.01 -5.79 12.79
N PHE A 27 12.75 -5.44 11.53
CA PHE A 27 13.65 -5.70 10.41
C PHE A 27 14.57 -4.49 10.20
N ARG A 28 15.89 -4.69 10.29
CA ARG A 28 16.88 -3.64 10.04
C ARG A 28 17.27 -3.61 8.57
N ALA A 29 16.83 -2.58 7.85
CA ALA A 29 17.22 -2.36 6.47
C ALA A 29 18.56 -1.61 6.40
N ARG A 30 19.50 -2.08 5.57
CA ARG A 30 20.81 -1.43 5.39
C ARG A 30 20.72 -0.17 4.53
N ASN A 31 19.70 -0.11 3.68
CA ASN A 31 19.44 0.98 2.76
C ASN A 31 17.95 0.96 2.36
N LEU A 32 17.52 1.96 1.59
CA LEU A 32 16.15 2.07 1.11
C LEU A 32 15.74 0.86 0.27
N ARG A 33 16.62 0.34 -0.60
CA ARG A 33 16.33 -0.86 -1.42
C ARG A 33 15.92 -2.04 -0.56
N ASP A 34 16.70 -2.36 0.47
CA ASP A 34 16.43 -3.47 1.38
C ASP A 34 15.09 -3.28 2.11
N ALA A 35 14.77 -2.04 2.52
CA ALA A 35 13.49 -1.71 3.14
C ALA A 35 12.31 -1.96 2.19
N LEU A 36 12.41 -1.49 0.94
CA LEU A 36 11.35 -1.62 -0.06
C LEU A 36 11.13 -3.08 -0.47
N ILE A 37 12.20 -3.84 -0.68
CA ILE A 37 12.11 -5.28 -0.98
C ILE A 37 11.45 -6.02 0.19
N PHE A 38 11.82 -5.70 1.43
CA PHE A 38 11.19 -6.30 2.60
C PHE A 38 9.71 -5.96 2.69
N LEU A 39 9.33 -4.69 2.42
CA LEU A 39 7.95 -4.24 2.40
C LEU A 39 7.11 -4.96 1.34
N ILE A 40 7.63 -5.14 0.11
CA ILE A 40 6.94 -5.89 -0.95
C ILE A 40 6.72 -7.34 -0.53
N ASN A 41 7.71 -7.96 0.11
CA ASN A 41 7.57 -9.35 0.57
C ASN A 41 6.73 -9.50 1.86
N ASN A 42 6.47 -8.40 2.57
CA ASN A 42 5.74 -8.37 3.83
C ASN A 42 4.74 -7.19 3.83
N PRO A 43 3.65 -7.26 3.03
CA PRO A 43 2.67 -6.18 2.89
C PRO A 43 1.99 -5.77 4.21
N GLU A 44 2.05 -6.63 5.21
CA GLU A 44 1.50 -6.45 6.56
C GLU A 44 2.42 -5.68 7.52
N VAL A 45 3.60 -5.22 7.06
CA VAL A 45 4.46 -4.34 7.86
C VAL A 45 3.64 -3.17 8.40
N GLY A 46 3.69 -2.99 9.72
CA GLY A 46 2.86 -2.05 10.46
C GLY A 46 3.33 -0.61 10.32
N ALA A 47 4.64 -0.38 10.20
CA ALA A 47 5.24 0.95 10.06
C ALA A 47 6.71 0.89 9.60
N ILE A 48 7.22 2.06 9.17
CA ILE A 48 8.65 2.33 8.99
C ILE A 48 9.11 3.32 10.06
N LEU A 49 10.15 2.96 10.81
CA LEU A 49 10.95 3.90 11.61
C LEU A 49 12.15 4.34 10.78
N TYR A 50 12.25 5.64 10.49
CA TYR A 50 13.35 6.20 9.72
C TYR A 50 14.13 7.23 10.54
N THR A 51 15.36 6.88 10.94
CA THR A 51 16.26 7.81 11.64
C THR A 51 17.11 8.60 10.65
N VAL A 52 17.15 9.93 10.83
CA VAL A 52 17.94 10.84 9.99
C VAL A 52 19.12 11.46 10.75
N THR A 53 20.28 11.49 10.08
CA THR A 53 21.48 12.20 10.56
C THR A 53 21.52 13.63 10.01
N SER A 54 22.46 14.44 10.50
CA SER A 54 22.78 15.78 9.98
C SER A 54 23.22 15.80 8.52
N SER A 55 23.90 14.76 8.04
CA SER A 55 24.33 14.60 6.65
C SER A 55 23.30 13.92 5.74
N SER A 56 22.21 13.40 6.30
CA SER A 56 21.23 12.59 5.54
C SER A 56 20.26 13.44 4.74
N GLN A 57 19.97 13.08 3.49
CA GLN A 57 18.87 13.71 2.77
C GLN A 57 17.70 12.74 2.69
N ILE A 58 16.57 13.11 3.30
CA ILE A 58 15.28 12.57 2.87
C ILE A 58 14.85 13.43 1.71
N ASP A 59 14.86 12.86 0.52
CA ASP A 59 14.33 13.50 -0.65
C ASP A 59 12.82 13.20 -0.79
N LYS A 60 12.12 14.11 -1.47
CA LYS A 60 10.68 14.02 -1.73
C LYS A 60 10.31 12.73 -2.46
N LYS A 61 11.12 12.32 -3.45
CA LYS A 61 10.85 11.18 -4.32
C LYS A 61 10.83 9.87 -3.53
N THR A 62 11.74 9.69 -2.56
CA THR A 62 11.73 8.53 -1.66
C THR A 62 10.41 8.42 -0.89
N MET A 63 9.91 9.53 -0.34
CA MET A 63 8.66 9.55 0.42
C MET A 63 7.44 9.32 -0.48
N GLU A 64 7.46 9.85 -1.71
CA GLU A 64 6.43 9.61 -2.73
C GLU A 64 6.39 8.13 -3.14
N VAL A 65 7.53 7.49 -3.37
CA VAL A 65 7.60 6.05 -3.70
C VAL A 65 7.03 5.19 -2.56
N LEU A 66 7.35 5.51 -1.31
CA LEU A 66 6.77 4.81 -0.16
C LEU A 66 5.25 5.00 -0.10
N ALA A 67 4.75 6.20 -0.40
CA ALA A 67 3.32 6.48 -0.49
C ALA A 67 2.64 5.69 -1.62
N GLN A 68 3.29 5.55 -2.77
CA GLN A 68 2.77 4.77 -3.90
C GLN A 68 2.70 3.27 -3.59
N LEU A 69 3.75 2.70 -2.98
CA LEU A 69 3.76 1.29 -2.59
C LEU A 69 2.66 1.00 -1.57
N ASN A 70 2.55 1.83 -0.53
CA ASN A 70 1.54 1.65 0.50
C ASN A 70 1.10 3.00 1.12
N PRO A 71 0.02 3.60 0.59
CA PRO A 71 -0.51 4.87 1.11
C PRO A 71 -1.17 4.75 2.49
N LEU A 72 -1.19 3.57 3.12
CA LEU A 72 -1.66 3.38 4.48
C LEU A 72 -0.52 3.09 5.46
N LEU A 73 0.74 3.09 5.00
CA LEU A 73 1.90 2.75 5.83
C LEU A 73 2.33 3.98 6.64
N PRO A 74 2.25 3.93 7.98
CA PRO A 74 2.84 4.94 8.85
C PRO A 74 4.35 5.00 8.68
N ILE A 75 4.88 6.22 8.59
CA ILE A 75 6.31 6.46 8.54
C ILE A 75 6.63 7.40 9.70
N VAL A 76 7.42 6.93 10.66
CA VAL A 76 7.88 7.75 11.78
C VAL A 76 9.32 8.16 11.49
N ILE A 77 9.53 9.45 11.24
CA ILE A 77 10.86 10.02 11.05
C ILE A 77 11.37 10.52 12.39
N ILE A 78 12.57 10.07 12.77
CA ILE A 78 13.24 10.47 13.99
C ILE A 78 14.43 11.35 13.61
N GLN A 79 14.34 12.65 13.87
CA GLN A 79 15.42 13.58 13.59
C GLN A 79 16.13 13.99 14.89
N LYS A 80 17.46 13.91 14.88
CA LYS A 80 18.27 14.36 16.03
C LYS A 80 18.46 15.88 16.04
N GLU A 81 18.60 16.47 14.86
CA GLU A 81 18.77 17.91 14.69
C GLU A 81 17.42 18.55 14.43
N VAL A 82 17.01 19.42 15.36
CA VAL A 82 15.77 20.16 15.26
C VAL A 82 15.85 21.13 14.08
N GLY A 83 14.80 21.18 13.27
CA GLY A 83 14.63 22.17 12.20
C GLY A 83 15.14 21.74 10.82
N LYS A 84 15.73 20.55 10.69
CA LYS A 84 16.14 20.02 9.39
C LYS A 84 14.95 19.70 8.49
N PHE A 85 13.95 19.03 9.05
CA PHE A 85 12.66 18.84 8.42
C PHE A 85 11.57 19.44 9.31
N ASN A 86 10.48 19.86 8.68
CA ASN A 86 9.28 20.27 9.38
C ASN A 86 8.12 19.33 9.02
N GLN A 87 7.21 19.11 9.98
CA GLN A 87 6.08 18.20 9.83
C GLN A 87 5.21 18.54 8.62
N LYS A 88 4.95 19.84 8.37
CA LYS A 88 4.08 20.28 7.28
C LYS A 88 4.64 19.87 5.91
N GLN A 89 5.91 20.14 5.66
CA GLN A 89 6.61 19.75 4.43
C GLN A 89 6.56 18.24 4.21
N LEU A 90 6.76 17.44 5.26
CA LEU A 90 6.72 15.98 5.16
C LEU A 90 5.30 15.47 4.86
N MET A 91 4.28 16.04 5.49
CA MET A 91 2.88 15.69 5.22
C MET A 91 2.43 16.04 3.80
N GLU A 92 2.98 17.09 3.20
CA GLU A 92 2.76 17.41 1.78
C GLU A 92 3.34 16.33 0.85
N TRP A 93 4.38 15.60 1.27
CA TRP A 93 4.97 14.51 0.49
C TRP A 93 4.25 13.18 0.74
N ASN A 94 3.89 12.91 2.00
CA ASN A 94 3.11 11.75 2.39
C ASN A 94 2.39 12.03 3.72
N GLY A 95 1.06 12.07 3.68
CA GLY A 95 0.22 12.40 4.83
C GLY A 95 0.32 11.44 6.02
N ASN A 96 0.95 10.26 5.85
CA ASN A 96 1.18 9.29 6.93
C ASN A 96 2.53 9.46 7.64
N ILE A 97 3.30 10.52 7.32
CA ILE A 97 4.56 10.80 8.00
C ILE A 97 4.31 11.49 9.34
N THR A 98 4.94 10.98 10.40
CA THR A 98 5.05 11.64 11.70
C THR A 98 6.50 11.93 12.02
N LEU A 99 6.84 13.18 12.30
CA LEU A 99 8.17 13.62 12.71
C LEU A 99 8.27 13.68 14.23
N ILE A 100 9.27 13.03 14.80
CA ILE A 100 9.62 13.11 16.21
C ILE A 100 11.08 13.51 16.40
N ASN A 101 11.38 14.14 17.53
CA ASN A 101 12.74 14.56 17.89
C ASN A 101 13.38 13.68 18.97
N ASP A 102 12.58 12.86 19.68
CA ASP A 102 13.05 11.93 20.71
C ASP A 102 12.69 10.49 20.32
N PRO A 103 13.67 9.58 20.13
CA PRO A 103 13.42 8.16 19.89
C PRO A 103 12.56 7.48 20.94
N ASN A 104 12.54 7.95 22.19
CA ASN A 104 11.73 7.37 23.26
C ASN A 104 10.22 7.55 23.02
N GLU A 105 9.83 8.50 22.18
CA GLU A 105 8.42 8.70 21.81
C GLU A 105 7.93 7.70 20.75
N ALA A 106 8.83 6.98 20.09
CA ALA A 106 8.50 6.14 18.94
C ALA A 106 7.44 5.07 19.27
N GLU A 107 7.55 4.40 20.42
CA GLU A 107 6.58 3.37 20.83
C GLU A 107 5.17 3.96 21.00
N ARG A 108 5.06 5.11 21.68
CA ARG A 108 3.78 5.81 21.87
C ARG A 108 3.18 6.24 20.54
N VAL A 109 4.01 6.79 19.64
CA VAL A 109 3.57 7.22 18.31
C VAL A 109 3.09 6.02 17.50
N LEU A 110 3.88 4.95 17.43
CA LEU A 110 3.49 3.69 16.76
C LEU A 110 2.19 3.09 17.33
N GLY A 111 1.95 3.23 18.63
CA GLY A 111 0.69 2.80 19.25
C GLY A 111 -0.52 3.63 18.85
N SER A 112 -0.31 4.90 18.47
CA SER A 112 -1.37 5.85 18.11
C SER A 112 -1.61 6.02 16.60
N THR A 113 -0.65 5.62 15.76
CA THR A 113 -0.76 5.75 14.31
C THR A 113 -1.80 4.79 13.73
N GLN A 114 -2.36 5.16 12.57
CA GLN A 114 -3.27 4.30 11.85
C GLN A 114 -2.56 3.02 11.43
N LYS A 115 -3.00 1.87 11.95
CA LYS A 115 -2.39 0.58 11.60
C LYS A 115 -2.56 0.26 10.12
N ASN A 116 -1.50 -0.21 9.49
CA ASN A 116 -1.59 -0.84 8.18
C ASN A 116 -2.41 -2.14 8.30
N ARG A 117 -3.55 -2.20 7.61
CA ARG A 117 -4.46 -3.35 7.61
C ARG A 117 -4.32 -4.22 6.36
N ARG A 118 -3.39 -3.89 5.46
CA ARG A 118 -3.21 -4.62 4.20
C ARG A 118 -2.63 -6.01 4.46
N ARG A 119 -3.20 -7.00 3.79
CA ARG A 119 -2.66 -8.37 3.72
C ARG A 119 -1.95 -8.65 2.39
N TYR A 120 -2.22 -7.83 1.38
CA TYR A 120 -1.68 -7.96 0.04
C TYR A 120 -1.23 -6.59 -0.45
N ASN A 121 -0.20 -6.60 -1.30
CA ASN A 121 0.18 -5.42 -2.04
C ASN A 121 -0.89 -5.00 -3.03
N ARG A 122 -0.85 -3.74 -3.43
CA ARG A 122 -1.78 -3.17 -4.39
C ARG A 122 -1.02 -2.35 -5.41
N VAL A 123 -1.37 -2.52 -6.67
CA VAL A 123 -0.79 -1.76 -7.79
C VAL A 123 -1.87 -0.98 -8.49
N GLU A 124 -1.53 0.22 -8.95
CA GLU A 124 -2.31 0.92 -9.95
C GLU A 124 -1.99 0.33 -11.31
N TRP A 125 -2.87 -0.52 -11.81
CA TRP A 125 -2.71 -1.16 -13.10
C TRP A 125 -3.99 -0.93 -13.91
N PRO A 126 -3.96 -0.10 -14.96
CA PRO A 126 -5.13 0.19 -15.78
C PRO A 126 -5.51 -1.04 -16.61
N LEU A 127 -6.23 -1.96 -15.99
CA LEU A 127 -6.84 -3.12 -16.63
C LEU A 127 -8.32 -2.83 -16.88
N PHE A 128 -8.95 -3.64 -17.71
CA PHE A 128 -10.40 -3.63 -17.88
C PHE A 128 -11.02 -4.85 -17.22
N ALA A 129 -12.21 -4.67 -16.67
CA ALA A 129 -13.04 -5.76 -16.19
C ALA A 129 -14.41 -5.69 -16.83
N THR A 130 -14.91 -6.85 -17.24
CA THR A 130 -16.33 -7.07 -17.47
C THR A 130 -16.93 -7.59 -16.17
N PHE A 131 -18.09 -7.06 -15.75
CA PHE A 131 -18.75 -7.50 -14.52
C PHE A 131 -20.24 -7.73 -14.74
N TYR A 132 -20.79 -8.67 -13.97
CA TYR A 132 -22.18 -9.10 -14.08
C TYR A 132 -22.74 -9.56 -12.74
N ARG A 133 -24.07 -9.45 -12.58
CA ARG A 133 -24.79 -9.76 -11.32
C ARG A 133 -24.73 -11.25 -10.96
N ASN A 134 -24.79 -12.12 -11.96
CA ASN A 134 -24.66 -13.57 -11.81
C ASN A 134 -24.15 -14.21 -13.11
N LEU A 135 -23.58 -15.42 -13.04
CA LEU A 135 -22.96 -16.14 -14.17
C LEU A 135 -23.87 -16.32 -15.40
N ASN A 136 -25.19 -16.27 -15.23
CA ASN A 136 -26.19 -16.43 -16.29
C ASN A 136 -26.84 -15.10 -16.70
N SER A 137 -26.31 -13.97 -16.23
CA SER A 137 -26.86 -12.66 -16.51
C SER A 137 -26.75 -12.37 -18.02
N PRO A 138 -27.85 -12.03 -18.71
CA PRO A 138 -27.80 -11.67 -20.12
C PRO A 138 -27.14 -10.30 -20.34
N SER A 139 -26.99 -9.51 -19.27
CA SER A 139 -26.41 -8.18 -19.29
C SER A 139 -25.09 -8.16 -18.53
N THR A 140 -24.12 -7.46 -19.13
CA THR A 140 -22.77 -7.25 -18.61
C THR A 140 -22.43 -5.77 -18.70
N GLU A 141 -21.67 -5.28 -17.74
CA GLU A 141 -21.11 -3.94 -17.76
C GLU A 141 -19.59 -4.01 -17.84
N THR A 142 -18.96 -2.90 -18.23
CA THR A 142 -17.50 -2.79 -18.25
C THR A 142 -17.03 -1.66 -17.36
N GLY A 143 -15.82 -1.80 -16.84
CA GLY A 143 -15.18 -0.79 -16.02
C GLY A 143 -13.66 -0.89 -16.06
N LYS A 144 -13.01 0.20 -15.68
CA LYS A 144 -11.55 0.26 -15.59
C LYS A 144 -11.13 -0.12 -14.17
N ILE A 145 -10.25 -1.09 -14.03
CA ILE A 145 -9.59 -1.36 -12.76
C ILE A 145 -8.56 -0.25 -12.54
N LEU A 146 -8.71 0.50 -11.46
CA LEU A 146 -7.74 1.52 -11.07
C LEU A 146 -6.68 0.96 -10.16
N SER A 147 -7.02 -0.06 -9.38
CA SER A 147 -6.06 -0.70 -8.52
C SER A 147 -6.45 -2.14 -8.20
N LEU A 148 -5.44 -3.01 -8.18
CA LEU A 148 -5.58 -4.46 -8.03
C LEU A 148 -4.70 -4.97 -6.90
N SER A 149 -5.26 -5.85 -6.07
CA SER A 149 -4.58 -6.67 -5.07
C SER A 149 -4.96 -8.14 -5.26
N ALA A 150 -4.23 -9.07 -4.65
CA ALA A 150 -4.65 -10.48 -4.66
C ALA A 150 -5.97 -10.75 -3.91
N GLY A 151 -6.46 -9.78 -3.11
CA GLY A 151 -7.71 -9.88 -2.36
C GLY A 151 -8.86 -9.03 -2.87
N GLY A 152 -8.69 -8.26 -3.94
CA GLY A 152 -9.74 -7.36 -4.44
C GLY A 152 -9.23 -6.22 -5.31
N SER A 153 -10.16 -5.44 -5.85
CA SER A 153 -9.87 -4.34 -6.77
C SER A 153 -10.80 -3.15 -6.57
N TYR A 154 -10.48 -2.03 -7.23
CA TYR A 154 -11.39 -0.89 -7.40
C TYR A 154 -11.70 -0.72 -8.88
N ILE A 155 -12.99 -0.70 -9.22
CA ILE A 155 -13.48 -0.55 -10.58
C ILE A 155 -14.10 0.83 -10.73
N GLN A 156 -13.54 1.62 -11.64
CA GLN A 156 -14.12 2.86 -12.11
C GLN A 156 -15.18 2.55 -13.16
N THR A 157 -16.40 3.05 -12.94
CA THR A 157 -17.52 2.93 -13.87
C THR A 157 -18.58 3.99 -13.57
N THR A 158 -19.43 4.27 -14.55
CA THR A 158 -20.66 5.05 -14.39
C THR A 158 -21.90 4.16 -14.29
N SER A 159 -21.78 2.87 -14.58
CA SER A 159 -22.88 1.90 -14.57
C SER A 159 -22.99 1.21 -13.20
N PHE A 160 -24.08 1.46 -12.48
CA PHE A 160 -24.30 0.92 -11.13
C PHE A 160 -25.51 -0.02 -11.03
N ASP A 161 -26.23 -0.27 -12.12
CA ASP A 161 -27.50 -1.01 -12.11
C ASP A 161 -27.35 -2.47 -11.64
N MET A 162 -26.14 -3.01 -11.77
CA MET A 162 -25.78 -4.37 -11.36
C MET A 162 -24.94 -4.42 -10.07
N VAL A 163 -24.77 -3.28 -9.39
CA VAL A 163 -23.83 -3.14 -8.27
C VAL A 163 -24.57 -2.68 -7.02
N GLU A 164 -24.63 -3.57 -6.03
CA GLU A 164 -25.26 -3.33 -4.74
C GLU A 164 -24.27 -3.64 -3.62
N LEU A 165 -24.27 -2.83 -2.55
CA LEU A 165 -23.34 -3.00 -1.45
C LEU A 165 -23.57 -4.34 -0.75
N ASN A 166 -22.49 -5.05 -0.42
CA ASN A 166 -22.47 -6.38 0.18
C ASN A 166 -23.12 -7.49 -0.68
N GLN A 167 -23.41 -7.22 -1.95
CA GLN A 167 -23.90 -8.23 -2.89
C GLN A 167 -22.76 -8.83 -3.70
N PRO A 168 -22.92 -10.09 -4.16
CA PRO A 168 -21.97 -10.70 -5.05
C PRO A 168 -21.97 -9.98 -6.41
N VAL A 169 -20.78 -9.87 -6.99
CA VAL A 169 -20.55 -9.46 -8.37
C VAL A 169 -19.44 -10.34 -8.92
N TYR A 170 -19.65 -10.83 -10.13
CA TYR A 170 -18.72 -11.71 -10.81
C TYR A 170 -17.96 -10.89 -11.84
N LEU A 171 -16.66 -11.16 -11.94
CA LEU A 171 -15.77 -10.41 -12.81
C LEU A 171 -15.01 -11.31 -13.74
N GLU A 172 -14.76 -10.76 -14.92
CA GLU A 172 -13.74 -11.19 -15.86
C GLU A 172 -12.72 -10.06 -15.99
N ILE A 173 -11.54 -10.24 -15.40
CA ILE A 173 -10.42 -9.29 -15.45
C ILE A 173 -9.55 -9.62 -16.66
N HIS A 174 -9.37 -8.64 -17.54
CA HIS A 174 -8.62 -8.81 -18.78
C HIS A 174 -7.16 -8.40 -18.60
N PHE A 175 -6.28 -9.40 -18.53
CA PHE A 175 -4.85 -9.19 -18.75
C PHE A 175 -4.55 -9.29 -20.25
N ARG A 176 -3.34 -8.90 -20.65
CA ARG A 176 -2.93 -8.95 -22.06
C ARG A 176 -2.97 -10.38 -22.61
N ASP A 177 -2.50 -11.34 -21.83
CA ASP A 177 -2.25 -12.71 -22.29
C ASP A 177 -3.23 -13.74 -21.71
N PHE A 178 -4.07 -13.34 -20.75
CA PHE A 178 -5.05 -14.22 -20.12
C PHE A 178 -6.23 -13.45 -19.51
N LYS A 179 -7.26 -14.19 -19.12
CA LYS A 179 -8.43 -13.68 -18.43
C LYS A 179 -8.52 -14.32 -17.05
N PHE A 180 -8.86 -13.51 -16.05
CA PHE A 180 -9.02 -13.98 -14.68
C PHE A 180 -10.47 -13.82 -14.24
N PHE A 181 -11.13 -14.94 -13.97
CA PHE A 181 -12.52 -14.99 -13.51
C PHE A 181 -12.57 -15.07 -12.00
N VAL A 182 -13.40 -14.23 -11.37
CA VAL A 182 -13.49 -14.16 -9.92
C VAL A 182 -14.89 -13.81 -9.43
N GLU A 183 -15.35 -14.56 -8.43
CA GLU A 183 -16.49 -14.18 -7.60
C GLU A 183 -16.02 -13.15 -6.56
N SER A 184 -16.83 -12.15 -6.30
CA SER A 184 -16.45 -11.08 -5.38
C SER A 184 -17.65 -10.45 -4.70
N THR A 185 -17.41 -9.75 -3.59
CA THR A 185 -18.42 -8.99 -2.87
C THR A 185 -18.10 -7.50 -2.97
N VAL A 186 -19.11 -6.69 -3.28
CA VAL A 186 -18.99 -5.23 -3.27
C VAL A 186 -18.85 -4.73 -1.83
N VAL A 187 -17.73 -4.06 -1.51
CA VAL A 187 -17.44 -3.57 -0.14
C VAL A 187 -17.57 -2.05 0.00
N ARG A 188 -17.60 -1.32 -1.12
CA ARG A 188 -17.82 0.13 -1.14
C ARG A 188 -18.33 0.57 -2.50
N ILE A 189 -19.24 1.54 -2.53
CA ILE A 189 -19.68 2.20 -3.76
C ILE A 189 -19.43 3.70 -3.60
N ASN A 190 -18.85 4.31 -4.63
CA ASN A 190 -18.65 5.74 -4.73
C ASN A 190 -19.44 6.29 -5.92
N LYS A 191 -20.55 6.97 -5.63
CA LYS A 191 -21.39 7.64 -6.63
C LYS A 191 -21.16 9.16 -6.67
N ASN A 192 -20.17 9.68 -5.94
CA ASN A 192 -19.92 11.11 -5.86
C ASN A 192 -19.00 11.60 -7.00
N LEU A 193 -19.53 12.45 -7.88
CA LEU A 193 -18.81 13.08 -8.99
C LEU A 193 -17.76 14.10 -8.52
N SER A 194 -17.89 14.67 -7.31
CA SER A 194 -17.01 15.73 -6.81
C SER A 194 -15.84 15.25 -5.95
N SER A 195 -15.64 13.93 -5.81
CA SER A 195 -14.54 13.40 -5.02
C SER A 195 -13.22 13.48 -5.80
N GLU A 196 -12.36 14.45 -5.44
CA GLU A 196 -11.02 14.61 -6.03
C GLU A 196 -10.10 13.40 -5.76
N SER A 197 -10.36 12.65 -4.69
CA SER A 197 -9.48 11.56 -4.22
C SER A 197 -9.88 10.17 -4.70
N LEU A 198 -11.09 9.97 -5.21
CA LEU A 198 -11.54 8.67 -5.70
C LEU A 198 -12.63 8.85 -6.78
N PRO A 199 -12.44 8.35 -8.01
CA PRO A 199 -13.42 8.52 -9.07
C PRO A 199 -14.67 7.65 -8.84
N LEU A 200 -15.72 7.90 -9.62
CA LEU A 200 -16.94 7.09 -9.62
C LEU A 200 -16.63 5.62 -9.84
N GLY A 201 -17.19 4.76 -8.99
CA GLY A 201 -16.91 3.33 -9.06
C GLY A 201 -17.25 2.58 -7.80
N PHE A 202 -16.68 1.39 -7.66
CA PHE A 202 -16.89 0.53 -6.50
C PHE A 202 -15.65 -0.31 -6.19
N ALA A 203 -15.48 -0.63 -4.90
CA ALA A 203 -14.46 -1.54 -4.42
C ALA A 203 -15.08 -2.92 -4.20
N ILE A 204 -14.32 -3.96 -4.54
CA ILE A 204 -14.69 -5.35 -4.33
C ILE A 204 -13.64 -6.07 -3.50
N ARG A 205 -14.09 -7.11 -2.79
CA ARG A 205 -13.23 -8.14 -2.20
C ARG A 205 -13.44 -9.42 -2.96
N PHE A 206 -12.36 -10.06 -3.40
CA PHE A 206 -12.45 -11.37 -4.05
C PHE A 206 -12.84 -12.45 -3.02
N ASP A 207 -13.79 -13.29 -3.41
CA ASP A 207 -14.27 -14.41 -2.62
C ASP A 207 -13.91 -15.72 -3.36
N ASN A 208 -13.74 -16.82 -2.62
CA ASN A 208 -13.51 -18.16 -3.16
C ASN A 208 -12.33 -18.32 -4.14
N VAL A 209 -11.36 -17.41 -4.14
CA VAL A 209 -10.15 -17.53 -4.99
C VAL A 209 -9.23 -18.61 -4.42
N SER A 210 -8.85 -19.58 -5.26
CA SER A 210 -7.91 -20.64 -4.85
C SER A 210 -6.58 -20.06 -4.36
N ILE A 211 -5.91 -20.75 -3.44
CA ILE A 211 -4.59 -20.33 -2.93
C ILE A 211 -3.60 -20.16 -4.09
N ALA A 212 -3.56 -21.10 -5.03
CA ALA A 212 -2.68 -21.04 -6.19
C ALA A 212 -2.92 -19.78 -7.03
N THR A 213 -4.19 -19.42 -7.25
CA THR A 213 -4.58 -18.23 -7.98
C THR A 213 -4.24 -16.95 -7.23
N GLN A 214 -4.49 -16.89 -5.92
CA GLN A 214 -4.09 -15.75 -5.08
C GLN A 214 -2.58 -15.56 -5.11
N THR A 215 -1.79 -16.64 -5.00
CA THR A 215 -0.33 -16.61 -5.10
C THR A 215 0.12 -16.10 -6.46
N TYR A 216 -0.48 -16.57 -7.55
CA TYR A 216 -0.14 -16.12 -8.89
C TYR A 216 -0.40 -14.62 -9.10
N ILE A 217 -1.57 -14.12 -8.67
CA ILE A 217 -1.90 -12.69 -8.74
C ILE A 217 -0.93 -11.88 -7.87
N ASN A 218 -0.63 -12.37 -6.67
CA ASN A 218 0.31 -11.70 -5.77
C ASN A 218 1.73 -11.63 -6.38
N HIS A 219 2.19 -12.67 -7.08
CA HIS A 219 3.45 -12.63 -7.82
C HIS A 219 3.43 -11.57 -8.93
N ILE A 220 2.40 -11.55 -9.77
CA ILE A 220 2.27 -10.54 -10.83
C ILE A 220 2.31 -9.11 -10.27
N ILE A 221 1.62 -8.88 -9.14
CA ILE A 221 1.59 -7.58 -8.46
C ILE A 221 2.98 -7.23 -7.91
N ASN A 222 3.62 -8.18 -7.23
CA ASN A 222 4.94 -7.95 -6.64
C ASN A 222 5.99 -7.71 -7.72
N ASP A 223 5.96 -8.45 -8.83
CA ASP A 223 6.84 -8.25 -9.97
C ASP A 223 6.63 -6.86 -10.58
N HIS A 224 5.37 -6.43 -10.73
CA HIS A 224 5.06 -5.07 -11.21
C HIS A 224 5.61 -3.99 -10.26
N LEU A 225 5.45 -4.15 -8.94
CA LEU A 225 6.02 -3.22 -7.97
C LEU A 225 7.55 -3.18 -8.03
N MET A 226 8.19 -4.35 -8.12
CA MET A 226 9.65 -4.45 -8.24
C MET A 226 10.15 -3.76 -9.51
N MET A 227 9.48 -3.95 -10.65
CA MET A 227 9.82 -3.25 -11.91
C MET A 227 9.68 -1.74 -11.78
N THR A 228 8.59 -1.26 -11.16
CA THR A 228 8.39 0.17 -10.90
C THR A 228 9.48 0.74 -10.00
N LEU A 229 9.85 0.03 -8.94
CA LEU A 229 10.95 0.45 -8.06
C LEU A 229 12.28 0.57 -8.79
N PHE A 230 12.63 -0.42 -9.63
CA PHE A 230 13.86 -0.37 -10.41
C PHE A 230 13.88 0.81 -11.38
N LYS A 231 12.73 1.11 -12.01
CA LYS A 231 12.59 2.24 -12.93
C LYS A 231 12.66 3.59 -12.21
N GLU A 232 11.97 3.74 -11.09
CA GLU A 232 11.84 5.03 -10.43
C GLU A 232 13.06 5.38 -9.59
N LEU A 233 13.66 4.44 -8.89
CA LEU A 233 14.74 4.73 -7.95
C LEU A 233 16.15 4.50 -8.53
N ASP A 234 16.28 4.14 -9.81
CA ASP A 234 17.55 3.75 -10.47
C ASP A 234 18.36 2.78 -9.60
N ILE A 235 17.66 1.88 -8.91
CA ILE A 235 18.26 0.89 -8.04
C ILE A 235 18.88 -0.17 -8.95
N LYS A 236 20.19 -0.05 -9.22
CA LYS A 236 21.00 -1.10 -9.85
C LYS A 236 21.29 -2.21 -8.85
#